data_AF-A0A430GTI4-F1
#
_entry.id   AF-A0A430GTI4-F1
#
_cell.length_a   1.000
_cell.length_b   1.000
_cell.length_c   1.000
_cell.angle_alpha   90.00
_cell.angle_beta   90.00
_cell.angle_gamma   90.00
#
_symmetry.space_group_name_H-M   'P 1'
#
loop_
_entity.id
_entity.type
_entity.pdbx_description
1 polymer ?
#
loop_
_entity_poly.entity_id
_entity_poly.type
_entity_poly.pdbx_seq_one_letter_code
_entity_poly.pdbx_strand_id
1 'polypeptide(L)'
;LELLPAAAYGTQWLQVQDDNGKFLAKWPSNDAVSEIYTLDRDKWWRLINPDWIDPAGQAGKPKEEGGKPTNQIGLEATTTRIEDAMRFADAIRDTFHPRTYAHYGSDPVQPAWNDLVWRVVDGDPVIAGDPLTWTLLPGTEGDNGEGALRVKGDRGEVLKLKLQPPMTPSDGTVPVERSAAKVRAKVKCVQAGYDHQGSYSDANASAATLYGIVRIAADFDPQWWSEKY
;
A
#
# COMPACT_ATOMS: atom_id res chain seq x y z
N LEU A 1 1.02 9.16 -3.76
CA LEU A 1 1.25 8.67 -2.37
C LEU A 1 -0.05 8.37 -1.64
N GLU A 2 -1.19 8.95 -2.03
CA GLU A 2 -2.51 8.72 -1.38
C GLU A 2 -3.09 7.30 -1.54
N LEU A 3 -2.48 6.44 -2.36
CA LEU A 3 -2.86 5.01 -2.45
C LEU A 3 -2.15 4.12 -1.42
N LEU A 4 -1.26 4.67 -0.60
CA LEU A 4 -0.64 3.91 0.48
C LEU A 4 -1.68 3.51 1.53
N PRO A 5 -1.55 2.32 2.15
CA PRO A 5 -2.41 1.91 3.26
C PRO A 5 -2.49 2.94 4.42
N ALA A 6 -3.64 3.61 4.55
CA ALA A 6 -3.94 4.51 5.67
C ALA A 6 -4.44 3.74 6.91
N ALA A 7 -4.75 4.44 8.01
CA ALA A 7 -5.11 3.79 9.28
C ALA A 7 -6.32 2.83 9.17
N ALA A 8 -7.25 3.09 8.24
CA ALA A 8 -8.40 2.22 8.00
C ALA A 8 -8.04 0.83 7.41
N TYR A 9 -6.88 0.71 6.77
CA TYR A 9 -6.36 -0.55 6.23
C TYR A 9 -5.95 -1.54 7.33
N GLY A 10 -5.68 -1.01 8.53
CA GLY A 10 -5.34 -1.78 9.72
C GLY A 10 -3.84 -2.08 9.85
N THR A 11 -3.54 -2.94 10.81
CA THR A 11 -2.17 -3.28 11.23
C THR A 11 -1.70 -4.61 10.65
N GLN A 12 -0.41 -4.90 10.83
CA GLN A 12 0.21 -6.21 10.58
C GLN A 12 0.14 -6.74 9.14
N TRP A 13 0.05 -5.85 8.14
CA TRP A 13 -0.02 -6.24 6.73
C TRP A 13 1.37 -6.40 6.08
N LEU A 14 2.44 -5.83 6.65
CA LEU A 14 3.81 -6.13 6.27
C LEU A 14 4.35 -7.21 7.21
N GLN A 15 4.76 -8.34 6.66
CA GLN A 15 5.04 -9.54 7.45
C GLN A 15 6.40 -10.14 7.04
N VAL A 16 7.09 -10.70 8.01
CA VAL A 16 8.31 -11.47 7.80
C VAL A 16 8.06 -12.89 8.28
N GLN A 17 8.40 -13.88 7.47
CA GLN A 17 8.23 -15.29 7.77
C GLN A 17 9.53 -16.06 7.57
N ASP A 18 9.73 -17.11 8.37
CA ASP A 18 10.73 -18.13 8.04
C ASP A 18 10.27 -18.99 6.85
N ASP A 19 11.13 -19.92 6.46
CA ASP A 19 10.90 -20.86 5.35
C ASP A 19 9.64 -21.71 5.54
N ASN A 20 9.29 -22.02 6.79
CA ASN A 20 8.11 -22.79 7.19
C ASN A 20 6.85 -21.92 7.34
N GLY A 21 6.94 -20.61 7.11
CA GLY A 21 5.81 -19.69 7.18
C GLY A 21 5.50 -19.18 8.60
N LYS A 22 6.34 -19.49 9.59
CA LYS A 22 6.19 -18.95 10.95
C LYS A 22 6.55 -17.46 10.92
N PHE A 23 5.70 -16.65 11.54
CA PHE A 23 5.94 -15.22 11.65
C PHE A 23 7.16 -14.90 12.51
N LEU A 24 8.06 -14.10 11.95
CA LEU A 24 9.22 -13.52 12.62
C LEU A 24 8.94 -12.07 13.06
N ALA A 25 8.24 -11.30 12.23
CA ALA A 25 7.82 -9.94 12.53
C ALA A 25 6.55 -9.55 11.76
N LYS A 26 5.83 -8.54 12.27
CA LYS A 26 4.65 -7.96 11.62
C LYS A 26 4.59 -6.46 11.90
N TRP A 27 4.35 -5.67 10.85
CA TRP A 27 4.19 -4.22 10.89
C TRP A 27 2.99 -3.76 10.03
N PRO A 28 2.46 -2.56 10.26
CA PRO A 28 2.71 -1.73 11.44
C PRO A 28 2.05 -2.38 12.67
N SER A 29 2.57 -2.11 13.85
CA SER A 29 1.93 -2.44 15.12
C SER A 29 0.80 -1.46 15.43
N ASN A 30 0.98 -0.20 15.04
CA ASN A 30 0.02 0.87 15.22
C ASN A 30 -0.04 1.80 14.01
N ASP A 31 1.09 2.38 13.59
CA ASP A 31 1.13 3.45 12.59
C ASP A 31 2.09 3.14 11.44
N ALA A 32 1.56 3.06 10.22
CA ALA A 32 2.34 2.78 9.03
C ALA A 32 3.29 3.93 8.66
N VAL A 33 2.95 5.18 9.01
CA VAL A 33 3.78 6.35 8.67
C VAL A 33 5.14 6.22 9.35
N SER A 34 5.14 6.10 10.68
CA SER A 34 6.36 5.99 11.48
C SER A 34 7.03 4.62 11.44
N GLU A 35 6.28 3.54 11.22
CA GLU A 35 6.84 2.18 11.27
C GLU A 35 7.26 1.61 9.90
N ILE A 36 6.89 2.25 8.79
CA ILE A 36 7.18 1.75 7.42
C ILE A 36 7.55 2.88 6.44
N TYR A 37 6.73 3.92 6.34
CA TYR A 37 6.79 4.84 5.21
C TYR A 37 7.89 5.89 5.32
N THR A 38 8.18 6.33 6.54
CA THR A 38 9.13 7.41 6.83
C THR A 38 10.40 6.91 7.50
N LEU A 39 10.61 5.59 7.48
CA LEU A 39 11.79 4.96 8.07
C LEU A 39 13.09 5.43 7.42
N ASP A 40 14.12 5.53 8.27
CA ASP A 40 15.48 5.88 7.87
C ASP A 40 16.15 4.84 6.97
N ARG A 41 17.27 5.24 6.36
CA ARG A 41 18.06 4.44 5.40
C ARG A 41 18.48 3.08 5.95
N ASP A 42 18.72 2.97 7.26
CA ASP A 42 19.22 1.76 7.91
C ASP A 42 18.17 0.66 8.02
N LYS A 43 16.87 0.98 7.86
CA LYS A 43 15.80 -0.02 7.93
C LYS A 43 15.66 -0.75 6.61
N TRP A 44 15.83 -2.07 6.64
CA TRP A 44 15.79 -2.90 5.44
C TRP A 44 14.38 -3.03 4.84
N TRP A 45 13.32 -2.85 5.65
CA TRP A 45 11.92 -2.96 5.24
C TRP A 45 11.25 -1.61 4.93
N ARG A 46 12.03 -0.53 4.86
CA ARG A 46 11.53 0.81 4.54
C ARG A 46 10.83 0.83 3.18
N LEU A 47 9.80 1.68 3.05
CA LEU A 47 9.12 1.88 1.77
C LEU A 47 9.99 2.61 0.74
N ILE A 48 10.71 3.64 1.18
CA ILE A 48 11.42 4.57 0.29
C ILE A 48 12.91 4.25 0.30
N ASN A 49 13.48 4.08 -0.89
CA ASN A 49 14.94 4.09 -1.06
C ASN A 49 15.44 5.55 -1.19
N PRO A 50 16.18 6.10 -0.20
CA PRO A 50 16.62 7.49 -0.23
C PRO A 50 17.56 7.83 -1.39
N ASP A 51 18.17 6.82 -2.02
CA ASP A 51 19.09 7.03 -3.13
C ASP A 51 18.34 7.22 -4.46
N TRP A 52 17.04 6.95 -4.50
CA TRP A 52 16.21 7.00 -5.74
C TRP A 52 15.32 8.24 -5.85
N ILE A 53 15.15 9.00 -4.77
CA ILE A 53 14.20 10.12 -4.70
C ILE A 53 14.74 11.42 -5.32
N ASP A 54 16.05 11.55 -5.49
CA ASP A 54 16.70 12.68 -6.17
C ASP A 54 17.73 12.19 -7.20
N PRO A 55 17.29 11.54 -8.31
CA PRO A 55 18.20 11.01 -9.32
C PRO A 55 18.96 12.11 -10.07
N ALA A 56 18.47 13.36 -10.02
CA ALA A 56 19.10 14.51 -10.66
C ALA A 56 20.08 15.26 -9.74
N GLY A 57 20.20 14.84 -8.47
CA GLY A 57 21.05 15.47 -7.44
C GLY A 57 20.71 16.94 -7.21
N GLN A 58 19.45 17.36 -7.37
CA GLN A 58 19.07 18.77 -7.25
C GLN A 58 19.25 19.31 -5.83
N ALA A 59 19.20 18.46 -4.80
CA ALA A 59 19.46 18.87 -3.42
C ALA A 59 20.90 19.40 -3.23
N GLY A 60 21.85 18.94 -4.05
CA GLY A 60 23.26 19.34 -4.00
C GLY A 60 23.64 20.47 -4.97
N LYS A 61 22.70 20.99 -5.77
CA LYS A 61 22.98 21.99 -6.81
C LYS A 61 22.71 23.42 -6.33
N PRO A 62 23.42 24.43 -6.87
CA PRO A 62 23.02 25.83 -6.73
C PRO A 62 21.63 26.08 -7.32
N LYS A 63 20.89 27.06 -6.78
CA LYS A 63 19.52 27.38 -7.22
C LYS A 63 19.46 27.76 -8.70
N GLU A 64 20.50 28.44 -9.19
CA GLU A 64 20.66 28.91 -10.57
C GLU A 64 20.81 27.74 -11.56
N GLU A 65 21.29 26.59 -11.09
CA GLU A 65 21.46 25.35 -11.85
C GLU A 65 20.29 24.37 -11.65
N GLY A 66 19.16 24.88 -11.15
CA GLY A 66 17.97 24.09 -10.85
C GLY A 66 18.04 23.34 -9.53
N GLY A 67 18.91 23.77 -8.61
CA GLY A 67 18.96 23.28 -7.24
C GLY A 67 17.68 23.55 -6.47
N LYS A 68 17.29 22.60 -5.61
CA LYS A 68 16.07 22.68 -4.81
C LYS A 68 16.38 22.47 -3.33
N PRO A 69 15.74 23.22 -2.42
CA PRO A 69 15.87 22.98 -0.99
C PRO A 69 15.26 21.62 -0.58
N THR A 70 15.66 21.10 0.58
CA THR A 70 15.26 19.78 1.11
C THR A 70 13.77 19.66 1.41
N ASN A 71 13.07 20.78 1.64
CA ASN A 71 11.61 20.80 1.76
C ASN A 71 10.88 20.65 0.41
N GLN A 72 11.58 20.72 -0.72
CA GLN A 72 11.00 20.54 -2.07
C GLN A 72 11.42 19.24 -2.75
N ILE A 73 12.60 18.70 -2.42
CA ILE A 73 13.13 17.45 -2.96
C ILE A 73 13.84 16.63 -1.88
N GLY A 74 14.00 15.33 -2.11
CA GLY A 74 14.71 14.45 -1.18
C GLY A 74 13.79 13.91 -0.07
N LEU A 75 14.42 13.40 0.99
CA LEU A 75 13.74 12.59 1.99
C LEU A 75 12.73 13.42 2.79
N GLU A 76 13.12 14.60 3.25
CA GLU A 76 12.25 15.53 4.00
C GLU A 76 10.98 15.88 3.21
N ALA A 77 11.14 16.28 1.95
CA ALA A 77 10.03 16.60 1.07
C ALA A 77 9.11 15.40 0.81
N THR A 78 9.69 14.19 0.70
CA THR A 78 8.95 12.95 0.47
C THR A 78 8.16 12.54 1.71
N THR A 79 8.80 12.56 2.88
CA THR A 79 8.18 12.32 4.19
C THR A 79 7.01 13.26 4.41
N THR A 80 7.19 14.57 4.20
CA THR A 80 6.11 15.55 4.32
C THR A 80 4.91 15.21 3.44
N ARG A 81 5.14 14.82 2.18
CA ARG A 81 4.06 14.44 1.25
C ARG A 81 3.35 13.14 1.66
N ILE A 82 4.07 12.19 2.26
CA ILE A 82 3.47 10.97 2.81
C ILE A 82 2.56 11.33 3.99
N GLU A 83 3.05 12.17 4.91
CA GLU A 83 2.26 12.63 6.05
C GLU A 83 1.01 13.40 5.60
N ASP A 84 1.13 14.30 4.62
CA ASP A 84 0.00 15.03 4.03
C ASP A 84 -1.04 14.06 3.45
N ALA A 85 -0.59 13.07 2.67
CA ALA A 85 -1.46 12.07 2.06
C ALA A 85 -2.18 11.23 3.12
N MET A 86 -1.50 10.83 4.19
CA MET A 86 -2.11 10.04 5.27
C MET A 86 -3.07 10.88 6.11
N ARG A 87 -2.75 12.15 6.40
CA ARG A 87 -3.71 13.07 7.04
C ARG A 87 -4.97 13.25 6.22
N PHE A 88 -4.84 13.36 4.89
CA PHE A 88 -5.99 13.42 4.00
C PHE A 88 -6.80 12.11 4.05
N ALA A 89 -6.14 10.96 3.88
CA ALA A 89 -6.81 9.66 3.90
C ALA A 89 -7.56 9.40 5.21
N ASP A 90 -6.96 9.74 6.35
CA ASP A 90 -7.60 9.60 7.66
C ASP A 90 -8.75 10.58 7.86
N ALA A 91 -8.68 11.80 7.29
CA ALA A 91 -9.77 12.76 7.34
C ALA A 91 -11.02 12.29 6.57
N ILE A 92 -10.83 11.48 5.52
CA ILE A 92 -11.92 10.97 4.66
C ILE A 92 -12.30 9.52 4.95
N ARG A 93 -11.64 8.84 5.91
CA ARG A 93 -11.77 7.38 6.12
C ARG A 93 -13.21 6.87 6.30
N ASP A 94 -14.07 7.73 6.85
CA ASP A 94 -15.47 7.42 7.15
C ASP A 94 -16.45 8.28 6.35
N THR A 95 -15.96 9.09 5.40
CA THR A 95 -16.80 9.97 4.58
C THR A 95 -17.28 9.22 3.35
N PHE A 96 -18.52 8.75 3.41
CA PHE A 96 -19.23 8.16 2.28
C PHE A 96 -20.55 8.89 2.09
N HIS A 97 -20.94 9.14 0.85
CA HIS A 97 -22.24 9.74 0.58
C HIS A 97 -23.35 8.76 1.05
N PRO A 98 -24.45 9.24 1.70
CA PRO A 98 -25.53 8.36 2.16
C PRO A 98 -26.20 7.53 1.06
N ARG A 99 -26.07 7.97 -0.19
CA ARG A 99 -26.56 7.29 -1.40
C ARG A 99 -25.43 6.65 -2.21
N THR A 100 -24.46 6.04 -1.54
CA THR A 100 -23.37 5.29 -2.19
C THR A 100 -23.87 3.90 -2.62
N TYR A 101 -23.58 3.54 -3.86
CA TYR A 101 -23.75 2.20 -4.43
C TYR A 101 -22.38 1.79 -4.98
N ALA A 102 -21.82 0.69 -4.50
CA ALA A 102 -20.45 0.29 -4.81
C ALA A 102 -20.42 -1.07 -5.49
N HIS A 103 -19.41 -1.29 -6.32
CA HIS A 103 -19.01 -2.60 -6.81
C HIS A 103 -17.50 -2.75 -6.68
N TYR A 104 -17.00 -3.98 -6.55
CA TYR A 104 -15.57 -4.29 -6.53
C TYR A 104 -15.31 -5.75 -6.93
N GLY A 105 -14.11 -6.00 -7.46
CA GLY A 105 -13.67 -7.33 -7.86
C GLY A 105 -13.14 -8.15 -6.68
N SER A 106 -13.48 -9.43 -6.66
CA SER A 106 -13.04 -10.46 -5.71
C SER A 106 -12.84 -11.77 -6.47
N ASP A 107 -11.93 -11.74 -7.43
CA ASP A 107 -11.65 -12.83 -8.34
C ASP A 107 -10.39 -13.61 -7.91
N PRO A 108 -10.48 -14.93 -7.67
CA PRO A 108 -9.31 -15.77 -7.40
C PRO A 108 -8.24 -15.77 -8.50
N VAL A 109 -8.60 -15.48 -9.76
CA VAL A 109 -7.63 -15.40 -10.87
C VAL A 109 -6.97 -14.02 -11.00
N GLN A 110 -7.45 -13.02 -10.26
CA GLN A 110 -6.85 -11.68 -10.17
C GLN A 110 -6.46 -11.36 -8.72
N PRO A 111 -5.50 -12.10 -8.13
CA PRO A 111 -5.15 -11.89 -6.74
C PRO A 111 -4.43 -10.56 -6.52
N ALA A 112 -4.67 -9.93 -5.36
CA ALA A 112 -3.93 -8.75 -4.91
C ALA A 112 -3.20 -9.03 -3.58
N TRP A 113 -2.22 -8.18 -3.26
CA TRP A 113 -1.53 -8.22 -1.98
C TRP A 113 -2.39 -7.57 -0.89
N ASN A 114 -3.16 -8.41 -0.18
CA ASN A 114 -3.79 -7.99 1.08
C ASN A 114 -2.71 -7.77 2.15
N ASP A 115 -1.76 -8.70 2.21
CA ASP A 115 -0.55 -8.63 3.03
C ASP A 115 0.70 -8.73 2.14
N LEU A 116 1.74 -7.99 2.49
CA LEU A 116 3.08 -8.09 1.92
C LEU A 116 3.92 -9.01 2.80
N VAL A 117 4.36 -10.14 2.26
CA VAL A 117 5.11 -11.14 3.03
C VAL A 117 6.52 -11.29 2.47
N TRP A 118 7.52 -10.97 3.28
CA TRP A 118 8.91 -11.35 3.03
C TRP A 118 9.20 -12.70 3.67
N ARG A 119 9.53 -13.71 2.85
CA ARG A 119 9.88 -15.04 3.33
C ARG A 119 11.38 -15.27 3.28
N VAL A 120 11.96 -15.80 4.34
CA VAL A 120 13.33 -16.33 4.32
C VAL A 120 13.36 -17.55 3.41
N VAL A 121 14.20 -17.50 2.37
CA VAL A 121 14.38 -18.58 1.40
C VAL A 121 15.81 -19.15 1.41
N ASP A 122 16.72 -18.51 2.15
CA ASP A 122 18.10 -18.95 2.37
C ASP A 122 18.65 -18.32 3.66
N GLY A 123 19.51 -19.04 4.37
CA GLY A 123 20.06 -18.68 5.69
C GLY A 123 19.16 -19.04 6.88
N ASP A 124 19.68 -18.90 8.11
CA ASP A 124 18.97 -19.25 9.35
C ASP A 124 18.52 -18.01 10.16
N PRO A 125 17.20 -17.69 10.21
CA PRO A 125 16.72 -16.53 10.95
C PRO A 125 16.93 -16.66 12.47
N VAL A 126 17.04 -17.88 13.01
CA VAL A 126 17.37 -18.11 14.41
C VAL A 126 18.79 -17.66 14.73
N ILE A 127 19.73 -17.78 13.78
CA ILE A 127 21.10 -17.26 13.92
C ILE A 127 21.14 -15.76 13.61
N ALA A 128 20.39 -15.29 12.62
CA ALA A 128 20.35 -13.86 12.27
C ALA A 128 19.77 -12.96 13.37
N GLY A 129 18.96 -13.50 14.29
CA GLY A 129 18.38 -12.75 15.40
C GLY A 129 17.13 -11.96 15.01
N ASP A 130 16.84 -10.88 15.74
CA ASP A 130 15.62 -10.09 15.58
C ASP A 130 15.57 -9.38 14.20
N PRO A 131 14.48 -9.51 13.42
CA PRO A 131 14.29 -8.76 12.18
C PRO A 131 14.51 -7.24 12.28
N LEU A 132 14.29 -6.64 13.45
CA LEU A 132 14.53 -5.21 13.69
C LEU A 132 16.01 -4.82 13.66
N THR A 133 16.92 -5.77 13.90
CA THR A 133 18.37 -5.53 13.94
C THR A 133 19.08 -5.92 12.65
N TRP A 134 18.37 -6.50 11.68
CA TRP A 134 18.96 -6.86 10.41
C TRP A 134 19.32 -5.61 9.59
N THR A 135 20.43 -5.68 8.87
CA THR A 135 20.88 -4.62 7.98
C THR A 135 20.86 -5.08 6.53
N LEU A 136 20.30 -4.28 5.63
CA LEU A 136 20.35 -4.56 4.19
C LEU A 136 21.82 -4.57 3.72
N LEU A 137 22.20 -5.55 2.89
CA LEU A 137 23.50 -5.50 2.23
C LEU A 137 23.58 -4.28 1.27
N PRO A 138 24.77 -3.73 1.00
CA PRO A 138 24.88 -2.53 0.17
C PRO A 138 24.59 -2.81 -1.32
N GLY A 139 24.05 -1.80 -2.01
CA GLY A 139 23.87 -1.81 -3.45
C GLY A 139 22.91 -2.89 -3.95
N THR A 140 23.12 -3.34 -5.19
CA THR A 140 22.32 -4.38 -5.85
C THR A 140 22.48 -5.77 -5.24
N GLU A 141 23.49 -5.96 -4.38
CA GLU A 141 23.62 -7.20 -3.62
C GLU A 141 22.58 -7.33 -2.50
N GLY A 142 22.11 -6.22 -1.95
CA GLY A 142 21.11 -6.20 -0.89
C GLY A 142 19.68 -6.10 -1.37
N ASP A 143 19.42 -5.33 -2.42
CA ASP A 143 18.11 -5.22 -3.04
C ASP A 143 18.26 -5.30 -4.56
N ASN A 144 17.65 -6.31 -5.17
CA ASN A 144 17.69 -6.48 -6.62
C ASN A 144 16.64 -5.64 -7.36
N GLY A 145 15.74 -4.95 -6.65
CA GLY A 145 14.63 -4.19 -7.23
C GLY A 145 13.49 -5.05 -7.79
N GLU A 146 13.54 -6.37 -7.63
CA GLU A 146 12.60 -7.34 -8.22
C GLU A 146 12.04 -8.30 -7.16
N GLY A 147 11.97 -7.85 -5.90
CA GLY A 147 11.35 -8.62 -4.82
C GLY A 147 12.26 -9.67 -4.17
N ALA A 148 13.59 -9.52 -4.25
CA ALA A 148 14.54 -10.29 -3.47
C ALA A 148 15.49 -9.38 -2.70
N LEU A 149 15.61 -9.62 -1.39
CA LEU A 149 16.53 -8.89 -0.52
C LEU A 149 17.58 -9.83 0.07
N ARG A 150 18.75 -9.27 0.39
CA ARG A 150 19.75 -9.90 1.25
C ARG A 150 20.03 -9.01 2.43
N VAL A 151 19.84 -9.57 3.62
CA VAL A 151 20.00 -8.86 4.89
C VAL A 151 20.98 -9.64 5.77
N LYS A 152 21.71 -8.91 6.62
CA LYS A 152 22.67 -9.48 7.56
C LYS A 152 22.18 -9.27 8.99
N GLY A 153 22.11 -10.35 9.75
CA GLY A 153 21.82 -10.32 11.18
C GLY A 153 23.00 -9.80 12.01
N ASP A 154 22.73 -9.45 13.27
CA ASP A 154 23.72 -8.91 14.21
C ASP A 154 24.90 -9.87 14.47
N ARG A 155 24.61 -11.18 14.45
CA ARG A 155 25.59 -12.27 14.58
C ARG A 155 26.27 -12.67 13.28
N GLY A 156 26.00 -11.95 12.20
CA GLY A 156 26.71 -12.06 10.93
C GLY A 156 26.11 -12.98 9.89
N GLU A 157 25.05 -13.71 10.24
CA GLU A 157 24.30 -14.57 9.31
C GLU A 157 23.65 -13.73 8.21
N VAL A 158 23.76 -14.19 6.97
CA VAL A 158 23.13 -13.52 5.81
C VAL A 158 21.91 -14.30 5.40
N LEU A 159 20.76 -13.64 5.40
CA LEU A 159 19.50 -14.19 4.94
C LEU A 159 19.19 -13.70 3.52
N LYS A 160 18.56 -14.55 2.72
CA LYS A 160 17.86 -14.14 1.50
C LYS A 160 16.37 -14.12 1.76
N LEU A 161 15.74 -12.97 1.52
CA LEU A 161 14.30 -12.79 1.62
C LEU A 161 13.69 -12.70 0.22
N LYS A 162 12.52 -13.30 0.03
CA LYS A 162 11.73 -13.18 -1.20
C LYS A 162 10.33 -12.69 -0.90
N LEU A 163 9.88 -11.66 -1.61
CA LEU A 163 8.51 -11.18 -1.57
C LEU A 163 7.59 -12.28 -2.11
N GLN A 164 6.58 -12.65 -1.34
CA GLN A 164 5.62 -13.66 -1.75
C GLN A 164 4.63 -13.09 -2.78
N PRO A 165 4.16 -13.91 -3.73
CA PRO A 165 3.15 -13.49 -4.69
C PRO A 165 1.83 -13.12 -3.99
N PRO A 166 0.93 -12.37 -4.65
CA PRO A 166 -0.39 -12.11 -4.13
C PRO A 166 -1.21 -13.40 -4.12
N MET A 167 -2.05 -13.60 -3.12
CA MET A 167 -2.84 -14.84 -2.96
C MET A 167 -4.32 -14.60 -2.67
N THR A 168 -4.73 -13.35 -2.43
CA THR A 168 -6.10 -13.05 -2.00
C THR A 168 -6.97 -12.69 -3.21
N PRO A 169 -8.11 -13.34 -3.43
CA PRO A 169 -9.06 -12.98 -4.49
C PRO A 169 -9.37 -11.48 -4.48
N SER A 170 -9.22 -10.81 -5.63
CA SER A 170 -9.32 -9.35 -5.75
C SER A 170 -9.53 -8.95 -7.22
N ASP A 171 -9.16 -7.74 -7.62
CA ASP A 171 -9.14 -7.29 -9.01
C ASP A 171 -7.70 -7.12 -9.54
N GLY A 172 -6.72 -7.76 -8.91
CA GLY A 172 -5.31 -7.64 -9.27
C GLY A 172 -4.61 -6.38 -8.74
N THR A 173 -5.34 -5.44 -8.13
CA THR A 173 -4.75 -4.21 -7.54
C THR A 173 -5.28 -3.92 -6.14
N VAL A 174 -6.60 -3.88 -5.97
CA VAL A 174 -7.27 -3.46 -4.74
C VAL A 174 -7.63 -4.69 -3.89
N PRO A 175 -7.02 -4.85 -2.70
CA PRO A 175 -7.34 -5.96 -1.83
C PRO A 175 -8.74 -5.82 -1.23
N VAL A 176 -9.47 -6.92 -1.18
CA VAL A 176 -10.87 -6.93 -0.74
C VAL A 176 -11.02 -6.67 0.75
N GLU A 177 -10.38 -7.48 1.58
CA GLU A 177 -10.64 -7.52 3.03
C GLU A 177 -10.25 -6.22 3.74
N ARG A 178 -9.06 -5.71 3.42
CA ARG A 178 -8.49 -4.51 4.06
C ARG A 178 -8.91 -3.20 3.39
N SER A 179 -9.41 -3.24 2.15
CA SER A 179 -9.81 -2.04 1.40
C SER A 179 -11.23 -2.10 0.85
N ALA A 180 -11.48 -2.80 -0.26
CA ALA A 180 -12.74 -2.65 -1.01
C ALA A 180 -14.00 -2.97 -0.18
N ALA A 181 -13.94 -4.00 0.67
CA ALA A 181 -15.04 -4.39 1.53
C ALA A 181 -15.38 -3.33 2.61
N LYS A 182 -14.45 -2.43 2.93
CA LYS A 182 -14.62 -1.36 3.95
C LYS A 182 -15.49 -0.20 3.48
N VAL A 183 -15.76 -0.08 2.17
CA VAL A 183 -16.62 0.99 1.63
C VAL A 183 -17.97 0.98 2.37
N ARG A 184 -18.53 2.14 2.74
CA ARG A 184 -19.89 2.19 3.32
C ARG A 184 -20.88 2.55 2.21
N ALA A 185 -21.71 1.59 1.83
CA ALA A 185 -22.64 1.72 0.70
C ALA A 185 -23.99 1.09 1.04
N LYS A 186 -25.08 1.62 0.44
CA LYS A 186 -26.42 1.02 0.51
C LYS A 186 -26.44 -0.37 -0.12
N VAL A 187 -25.69 -0.55 -1.21
CA VAL A 187 -25.51 -1.83 -1.91
C VAL A 187 -24.03 -1.98 -2.26
N LYS A 188 -23.52 -3.20 -2.08
CA LYS A 188 -22.19 -3.62 -2.50
C LYS A 188 -22.33 -4.81 -3.45
N CYS A 189 -21.92 -4.65 -4.70
CA CYS A 189 -21.86 -5.73 -5.67
C CYS A 189 -20.45 -6.31 -5.68
N VAL A 190 -20.28 -7.50 -5.09
CA VAL A 190 -19.03 -8.25 -5.15
C VAL A 190 -19.03 -9.07 -6.42
N GLN A 191 -18.02 -8.90 -7.27
CA GLN A 191 -18.00 -9.45 -8.63
C GLN A 191 -16.67 -10.13 -8.93
N ALA A 192 -16.61 -10.90 -10.01
CA ALA A 192 -15.40 -11.53 -10.53
C ALA A 192 -15.44 -11.50 -12.07
N GLY A 193 -14.33 -11.83 -12.72
CA GLY A 193 -14.20 -11.89 -14.17
C GLY A 193 -13.42 -10.73 -14.80
N TYR A 194 -12.92 -9.78 -14.00
CA TYR A 194 -12.20 -8.61 -14.49
C TYR A 194 -11.03 -8.23 -13.59
N ASP A 195 -10.00 -7.64 -14.19
CA ASP A 195 -8.96 -6.92 -13.45
C ASP A 195 -9.38 -5.47 -13.18
N HIS A 196 -8.59 -4.78 -12.37
CA HIS A 196 -8.84 -3.41 -11.95
C HIS A 196 -8.97 -2.44 -13.14
N GLN A 197 -8.02 -2.53 -14.09
CA GLN A 197 -7.91 -1.61 -15.21
C GLN A 197 -9.05 -1.79 -16.23
N GLY A 198 -9.48 -3.04 -16.43
CA GLY A 198 -10.53 -3.46 -17.36
C GLY A 198 -11.92 -3.53 -16.73
N SER A 199 -12.08 -3.22 -15.45
CA SER A 199 -13.33 -3.39 -14.68
C SER A 199 -14.59 -2.89 -15.42
N TYR A 200 -14.60 -1.67 -15.93
CA TYR A 200 -15.76 -1.10 -16.64
C TYR A 200 -16.02 -1.68 -18.05
N SER A 201 -15.13 -2.52 -18.57
CA SER A 201 -15.40 -3.31 -19.78
C SER A 201 -16.25 -4.56 -19.49
N ASP A 202 -16.41 -4.93 -18.21
CA ASP A 202 -17.26 -6.04 -17.80
C ASP A 202 -18.73 -5.61 -17.67
N ALA A 203 -19.63 -6.48 -18.13
CA ALA A 203 -21.06 -6.22 -18.11
C ALA A 203 -21.63 -6.12 -16.68
N ASN A 204 -21.05 -6.82 -15.69
CA ASN A 204 -21.51 -6.77 -14.31
C ASN A 204 -21.17 -5.44 -13.64
N ALA A 205 -19.97 -4.90 -13.91
CA ALA A 205 -19.58 -3.57 -13.41
C ALA A 205 -20.49 -2.48 -14.00
N SER A 206 -20.77 -2.58 -15.31
CA SER A 206 -21.74 -1.72 -16.00
C SER A 206 -23.15 -1.82 -15.42
N ALA A 207 -23.63 -3.05 -15.15
CA ALA A 207 -24.93 -3.30 -14.56
C ALA A 207 -25.05 -2.73 -13.13
N ALA A 208 -24.02 -2.90 -12.29
CA ALA A 208 -23.99 -2.33 -10.94
C ALA A 208 -24.01 -0.80 -10.97
N THR A 209 -23.31 -0.21 -11.93
CA THR A 209 -23.29 1.25 -12.14
C THR A 209 -24.65 1.78 -12.56
N LEU A 210 -25.27 1.15 -13.58
CA LEU A 210 -26.62 1.52 -14.03
C LEU A 210 -27.65 1.36 -12.90
N TYR A 211 -27.55 0.27 -12.13
CA TYR A 211 -28.37 0.07 -10.94
C TYR A 211 -28.23 1.24 -9.96
N GLY A 212 -27.00 1.64 -9.61
CA GLY A 212 -26.75 2.78 -8.73
C GLY A 212 -27.37 4.08 -9.26
N ILE A 213 -27.19 4.39 -10.54
CA ILE A 213 -27.79 5.56 -11.20
C ILE A 213 -29.31 5.55 -11.07
N VAL A 214 -29.96 4.45 -11.44
CA VAL A 214 -31.42 4.32 -11.36
C VAL A 214 -31.91 4.47 -9.92
N ARG A 215 -31.22 3.88 -8.95
CA ARG A 215 -31.58 4.00 -7.53
C ARG A 215 -31.43 5.42 -6.99
N ILE A 216 -30.36 6.12 -7.35
CA ILE A 216 -30.15 7.52 -6.95
C ILE A 216 -31.23 8.42 -7.56
N ALA A 217 -31.56 8.21 -8.83
CA ALA A 217 -32.61 8.95 -9.53
C ALA A 217 -34.01 8.64 -8.96
N ALA A 218 -34.29 7.39 -8.59
CA ALA A 218 -35.55 7.02 -7.95
C ALA A 218 -35.69 7.59 -6.53
N ASP A 219 -34.59 7.75 -5.80
CA ASP A 219 -34.53 8.44 -4.50
C ASP A 219 -34.59 9.98 -4.66
N PHE A 220 -34.94 10.53 -5.84
CA PHE A 220 -35.00 11.96 -6.09
C PHE A 220 -35.88 12.65 -5.04
N ASP A 221 -35.26 13.59 -4.32
CA ASP A 221 -35.89 14.38 -3.27
C ASP A 221 -35.94 15.84 -3.74
N PRO A 222 -37.09 16.32 -4.23
CA PRO A 222 -37.24 17.69 -4.73
C PRO A 222 -36.85 18.74 -3.69
N GLN A 223 -37.05 18.43 -2.40
CA GLN A 223 -36.81 19.38 -1.30
C GLN A 223 -35.31 19.58 -1.07
N TRP A 224 -34.51 18.50 -1.07
CA TRP A 224 -33.05 18.57 -0.95
C TRP A 224 -32.41 19.44 -2.05
N TRP A 225 -32.92 19.34 -3.29
CA TRP A 225 -32.41 20.13 -4.41
C TRP A 225 -32.83 21.60 -4.36
N SER A 226 -34.02 21.90 -3.83
CA SER A 226 -34.50 23.28 -3.67
C SER A 226 -33.77 24.10 -2.61
N GLU A 227 -33.01 23.47 -1.69
CA GLU A 227 -32.21 24.16 -0.68
C GLU A 227 -30.80 24.54 -1.18
N LYS A 228 -30.41 24.05 -2.36
CA LYS A 228 -29.08 24.27 -2.96
C LYS A 228 -29.08 25.29 -4.10
N TYR A 229 -30.26 25.75 -4.53
CA TYR A 229 -30.49 26.73 -5.59
C TYR A 229 -31.52 27.75 -5.14
#